data_AF-A0A660PL75-F1
#
_entry.id   AF-A0A660PL75-F1
#
_cell.length_a   1.000
_cell.length_b   1.000
_cell.length_c   1.000
_cell.angle_alpha   90.00
_cell.angle_beta   90.00
_cell.angle_gamma   90.00
#
_symmetry.space_group_name_H-M   'P 1'
#
loop_
_entity.id
_entity.type
_entity.pdbx_description
1 polymer ?
#
loop_
_entity_poly.entity_id
_entity_poly.type
_entity_poly.pdbx_seq_one_letter_code
_entity_poly.pdbx_strand_id
1 'polypeptide(L)'
;TVVSKDKDIFTVDASQETINKTILNNYKVNDKINLEQALKVSDRLGGHFVSGHIDITGNVDYIRKDGDSLELAIRFNSDFDKYVIAKGSIAINGISLTVNECKAGWLNVNLIPHTISKTTLVNLKPGSLVNLEFDMIGKYIFNIVQSGKAEKLTKEKLLKSGW
;
A
#
# COMPACT_ATOMS: atom_id res chain seq x y z
N THR A 1 -16.23 -2.39 7.67
CA THR A 1 -17.33 -1.39 7.69
C THR A 1 -17.85 -1.22 9.09
N VAL A 2 -18.33 -0.03 9.47
CA VAL A 2 -18.89 0.20 10.82
C VAL A 2 -20.22 -0.55 10.99
N VAL A 3 -20.32 -1.38 12.03
CA VAL A 3 -21.52 -2.16 12.39
C VAL A 3 -22.25 -1.60 13.61
N SER A 4 -21.54 -0.89 14.49
CA SER A 4 -22.14 -0.14 15.59
C SER A 4 -21.27 1.06 15.96
N LYS A 5 -21.89 2.10 16.54
CA LYS A 5 -21.19 3.33 16.92
C LYS A 5 -21.84 3.93 18.18
N ASP A 6 -20.98 4.40 19.08
CA ASP A 6 -21.30 5.25 20.22
C ASP A 6 -20.49 6.57 20.09
N LYS A 7 -20.43 7.39 21.14
CA LYS A 7 -19.77 8.71 21.13
C LYS A 7 -18.30 8.64 20.73
N ASP A 8 -17.54 7.75 21.36
CA ASP A 8 -16.08 7.65 21.22
C ASP A 8 -15.62 6.27 20.74
N ILE A 9 -16.56 5.38 20.40
CA ILE A 9 -16.29 3.98 20.02
C ILE A 9 -17.07 3.65 18.76
N PHE A 10 -16.45 2.91 17.86
CA PHE A 10 -17.14 2.25 16.75
C PHE A 10 -16.64 0.82 16.60
N THR A 11 -17.51 -0.06 16.14
CA THR A 11 -17.21 -1.48 15.91
C THR A 11 -17.19 -1.73 14.41
N VAL A 12 -16.26 -2.56 13.94
CA VAL A 12 -16.18 -2.99 12.55
C VAL A 12 -16.05 -4.50 12.48
N ASP A 13 -16.64 -5.10 11.45
CA ASP A 13 -16.34 -6.48 11.07
C ASP A 13 -15.23 -6.49 10.02
N ALA A 14 -14.31 -7.44 10.16
CA ALA A 14 -13.25 -7.73 9.20
C ALA A 14 -13.54 -9.05 8.51
N SER A 15 -13.46 -9.07 7.18
CA SER A 15 -13.60 -10.30 6.41
C SER A 15 -12.36 -11.19 6.59
N GLN A 16 -12.50 -12.47 6.26
CA GLN A 16 -11.35 -13.38 6.26
C GLN A 16 -10.24 -12.90 5.30
N GLU A 17 -10.60 -12.27 4.18
CA GLU A 17 -9.64 -11.67 3.25
C GLU A 17 -8.83 -10.56 3.93
N THR A 18 -9.51 -9.64 4.64
CA THR A 18 -8.83 -8.58 5.40
C THR A 18 -7.89 -9.17 6.45
N ILE A 19 -8.34 -10.19 7.18
CA ILE A 19 -7.55 -10.89 8.20
C ILE A 19 -6.29 -11.51 7.58
N ASN A 20 -6.38 -12.09 6.38
CA ASN A 20 -5.27 -12.75 5.71
C ASN A 20 -4.30 -11.78 5.04
N LYS A 21 -4.79 -10.64 4.55
CA LYS A 21 -4.02 -9.68 3.74
C LYS A 21 -3.40 -8.54 4.54
N THR A 22 -3.79 -8.36 5.79
CA THR A 22 -3.39 -7.21 6.60
C THR A 22 -2.72 -7.62 7.90
N ILE A 23 -2.13 -6.65 8.58
CA ILE A 23 -1.56 -6.79 9.91
C ILE A 23 -2.62 -6.84 11.02
N LEU A 24 -3.91 -6.97 10.70
CA LEU A 24 -5.01 -6.87 11.67
C LEU A 24 -4.87 -7.88 12.82
N ASN A 25 -4.41 -9.10 12.52
CA ASN A 25 -4.18 -10.15 13.53
C ASN A 25 -3.06 -9.83 14.54
N ASN A 26 -2.21 -8.85 14.22
CA ASN A 26 -1.11 -8.45 15.08
C ASN A 26 -1.52 -7.38 16.09
N TYR A 27 -2.67 -6.72 15.90
CA TYR A 27 -3.14 -5.70 16.82
C TYR A 27 -3.62 -6.29 18.13
N LYS A 28 -3.35 -5.57 19.20
CA LYS A 28 -3.79 -5.84 20.56
C LYS A 28 -4.66 -4.70 21.07
N VAL A 29 -5.40 -4.97 22.14
CA VAL A 29 -6.12 -3.92 22.87
C VAL A 29 -5.15 -2.79 23.23
N ASN A 30 -5.58 -1.55 22.99
CA ASN A 30 -4.84 -0.29 23.15
C ASN A 30 -3.80 0.03 22.06
N ASP A 31 -3.65 -0.80 21.02
CA ASP A 31 -2.83 -0.41 19.88
C ASP A 31 -3.43 0.80 19.16
N LYS A 32 -2.56 1.71 18.74
CA LYS A 32 -2.95 2.88 17.95
C LYS A 32 -3.01 2.49 16.47
N ILE A 33 -4.07 2.92 15.80
CA ILE A 33 -4.26 2.75 14.35
C ILE A 33 -4.43 4.11 13.68
N ASN A 34 -4.08 4.21 12.40
CA ASN A 34 -4.45 5.36 11.59
C ASN A 34 -5.92 5.23 11.17
N LEU A 35 -6.65 6.34 11.20
CA LEU A 35 -8.04 6.41 10.76
C LEU A 35 -8.18 7.56 9.77
N GLU A 36 -8.84 7.27 8.65
CA GLU A 36 -9.23 8.25 7.64
C GLU A 36 -10.71 8.01 7.30
N GLN A 37 -11.49 9.08 7.18
CA GLN A 37 -12.87 8.97 6.74
C GLN A 37 -12.92 8.82 5.22
N ALA A 38 -13.92 8.09 4.72
CA ALA A 38 -14.18 8.06 3.29
C ALA A 38 -14.39 9.50 2.76
N LEU A 39 -13.69 9.82 1.68
CA LEU A 39 -13.73 11.13 1.05
C LEU A 39 -15.16 11.45 0.55
N LYS A 40 -15.69 12.63 0.87
CA LYS A 40 -16.96 13.08 0.26
C LYS A 40 -16.70 13.61 -1.14
N VAL A 41 -17.71 13.56 -2.00
CA VAL A 41 -17.60 14.00 -3.41
C VAL A 41 -17.06 15.44 -3.56
N SER A 42 -17.38 16.33 -2.62
CA SER A 42 -16.95 17.73 -2.63
C SER A 42 -15.60 17.99 -1.95
N ASP A 43 -14.99 16.99 -1.33
CA ASP A 43 -13.79 17.17 -0.53
C ASP A 43 -12.53 17.22 -1.43
N ARG A 44 -11.47 17.85 -0.91
CA ARG A 44 -10.19 17.96 -1.61
C ARG A 44 -9.41 16.66 -1.44
N LEU A 45 -8.90 16.11 -2.55
CA LEU A 45 -7.99 14.97 -2.53
C LEU A 45 -6.56 15.45 -2.22
N GLY A 46 -6.12 15.26 -0.97
CA GLY A 46 -4.76 15.56 -0.51
C GLY A 46 -3.88 14.31 -0.51
N GLY A 47 -3.35 13.92 -1.67
CA GLY A 47 -2.55 12.70 -1.83
C GLY A 47 -2.81 12.03 -3.17
N HIS A 48 -2.97 10.70 -3.14
CA HIS A 48 -3.42 9.90 -4.28
C HIS A 48 -4.68 9.11 -3.93
N PHE A 49 -5.24 8.36 -4.88
CA PHE A 49 -6.40 7.51 -4.63
C PHE A 49 -6.01 6.31 -3.76
N VAL A 50 -6.47 6.33 -2.51
CA VAL A 50 -6.38 5.20 -1.57
C VAL A 50 -7.78 4.62 -1.40
N SER A 51 -7.93 3.36 -1.74
CA SER A 51 -9.20 2.63 -1.71
C SER A 51 -9.46 1.91 -0.39
N GLY A 52 -8.41 1.67 0.41
CA GLY A 52 -8.48 0.85 1.61
C GLY A 52 -8.40 -0.66 1.34
N HIS A 53 -8.08 -1.06 0.11
CA HIS A 53 -7.85 -2.45 -0.28
C HIS A 53 -6.36 -2.78 -0.23
N ILE A 54 -5.94 -3.32 0.90
CA ILE A 54 -4.54 -3.71 1.12
C ILE A 54 -4.16 -4.86 0.18
N ASP A 55 -3.08 -4.69 -0.57
CA ASP A 55 -2.60 -5.68 -1.53
C ASP A 55 -1.76 -6.76 -0.82
N ILE A 56 -0.82 -6.31 0.02
CA ILE A 56 0.10 -7.16 0.79
C ILE A 56 0.54 -6.49 2.10
N THR A 57 1.21 -7.26 2.96
CA THR A 57 2.00 -6.73 4.06
C THR A 57 3.48 -6.59 3.68
N GLY A 58 4.19 -5.70 4.38
CA GLY A 58 5.64 -5.52 4.29
C GLY A 58 6.27 -5.47 5.68
N ASN A 59 7.59 -5.52 5.73
CA ASN A 59 8.39 -5.41 6.95
C ASN A 59 9.24 -4.14 6.90
N VAL A 60 9.28 -3.39 7.99
CA VAL A 60 10.19 -2.27 8.15
C VAL A 60 11.63 -2.80 8.18
N ASP A 61 12.45 -2.39 7.21
CA ASP A 61 13.87 -2.71 7.12
C ASP A 61 14.64 -1.83 8.12
N TYR A 62 14.53 -0.52 7.94
CA TYR A 62 15.09 0.47 8.85
C TYR A 62 14.25 1.72 8.94
N ILE A 63 14.50 2.49 10.00
CA ILE A 63 14.05 3.87 10.14
C ILE A 63 15.25 4.68 10.58
N ARG A 64 15.57 5.75 9.84
CA ARG A 64 16.71 6.61 10.16
C ARG A 64 16.33 8.08 10.05
N LYS A 65 17.01 8.91 10.83
CA LYS A 65 16.85 10.36 10.76
C LYS A 65 17.51 10.89 9.49
N ASP A 66 16.80 11.78 8.79
CA ASP A 66 17.29 12.51 7.62
C ASP A 66 16.89 13.99 7.75
N GLY A 67 17.80 14.78 8.31
CA GLY A 67 17.49 16.16 8.74
C GLY A 67 16.37 16.18 9.78
N ASP A 68 15.29 16.92 9.49
CA ASP A 68 14.08 16.99 10.32
C ASP A 68 13.05 15.89 9.99
N SER A 69 13.32 15.08 8.97
CA SER A 69 12.45 13.99 8.53
C SER A 69 12.96 12.62 8.99
N LEU A 70 12.14 11.59 8.80
CA LEU A 70 12.55 10.21 8.97
C LEU A 70 12.47 9.48 7.62
N GLU A 71 13.55 8.82 7.25
CA GLU A 71 13.52 7.87 6.14
C GLU A 71 13.06 6.51 6.65
N LEU A 72 11.97 6.01 6.08
CA LEU A 72 11.38 4.71 6.38
C LEU A 72 11.59 3.79 5.18
N ALA A 73 12.29 2.67 5.40
CA ALA A 73 12.52 1.65 4.38
C ALA A 73 11.72 0.38 4.67
N ILE A 74 11.11 -0.19 3.64
CA ILE A 74 10.23 -1.35 3.71
C ILE A 74 10.71 -2.45 2.76
N ARG A 75 10.74 -3.69 3.25
CA ARG A 75 10.88 -4.92 2.47
C ARG A 75 9.50 -5.55 2.22
N PHE A 76 9.28 -6.07 1.03
CA PHE A 76 8.06 -6.77 0.64
C PHE A 76 8.34 -7.83 -0.44
N ASN A 77 7.33 -8.62 -0.83
CA ASN A 77 7.50 -9.62 -1.88
C ASN A 77 7.77 -8.94 -3.25
N SER A 78 8.90 -9.27 -3.88
CA SER A 78 9.31 -8.72 -5.18
C SER A 78 8.36 -9.03 -6.34
N ASP A 79 7.45 -9.99 -6.21
CA ASP A 79 6.39 -10.22 -7.20
C ASP A 79 5.54 -8.97 -7.48
N PHE A 80 5.55 -8.01 -6.55
CA PHE A 80 4.80 -6.76 -6.62
C PHE A 80 5.62 -5.55 -7.09
N ASP A 81 6.91 -5.71 -7.42
CA ASP A 81 7.79 -4.61 -7.86
C ASP A 81 7.22 -3.82 -9.04
N LYS A 82 6.50 -4.50 -9.93
CA LYS A 82 5.78 -3.92 -11.07
C LYS A 82 4.78 -2.81 -10.72
N TYR A 83 4.35 -2.70 -9.47
CA TYR A 83 3.42 -1.67 -8.99
C TYR A 83 4.12 -0.54 -8.23
N VAL A 84 5.43 -0.60 -8.05
CA VAL A 84 6.22 0.38 -7.30
C VAL A 84 7.19 1.07 -8.24
N ILE A 85 7.14 2.40 -8.29
CA ILE A 85 8.05 3.22 -9.09
C ILE A 85 8.61 4.36 -8.25
N ALA A 86 9.86 4.75 -8.49
CA ALA A 86 10.43 5.93 -7.88
C ALA A 86 9.61 7.17 -8.26
N LYS A 87 9.37 8.05 -7.29
CA LYS A 87 8.46 9.22 -7.37
C LYS A 87 6.98 8.88 -7.60
N GLY A 88 6.62 7.59 -7.57
CA GLY A 88 5.24 7.14 -7.53
C GLY A 88 4.61 7.26 -6.14
N SER A 89 3.31 7.02 -6.08
CA SER A 89 2.54 7.00 -4.84
C SER A 89 2.47 5.60 -4.24
N ILE A 90 2.42 5.53 -2.92
CA ILE A 90 2.12 4.30 -2.17
C ILE A 90 1.38 4.65 -0.89
N ALA A 91 0.47 3.80 -0.44
CA ALA A 91 -0.14 3.91 0.88
C ALA A 91 0.50 2.91 1.86
N ILE A 92 1.04 3.41 2.96
CA ILE A 92 1.62 2.60 4.05
C ILE A 92 0.78 2.81 5.30
N ASN A 93 0.14 1.75 5.81
CA ASN A 93 -0.84 1.83 6.90
C ASN A 93 -1.90 2.92 6.67
N GLY A 94 -2.38 3.04 5.43
CA GLY A 94 -3.37 4.04 5.00
C GLY A 94 -2.81 5.44 4.73
N ILE A 95 -1.52 5.69 4.97
CA ILE A 95 -0.91 7.01 4.75
C ILE A 95 -0.35 7.10 3.34
N SER A 96 -0.88 8.03 2.54
CA SER A 96 -0.36 8.35 1.21
C SER A 96 1.04 8.97 1.30
N LEU A 97 2.01 8.33 0.64
CA LEU A 97 3.42 8.71 0.64
C LEU A 97 4.00 8.64 -0.77
N THR A 98 5.12 9.33 -0.97
CA THR A 98 5.88 9.29 -2.22
C THR A 98 7.06 8.34 -2.06
N VAL A 99 7.20 7.38 -2.96
CA VAL A 99 8.36 6.50 -3.04
C VAL A 99 9.58 7.32 -3.46
N ASN A 100 10.63 7.29 -2.64
CA ASN A 100 11.88 7.97 -2.97
C ASN A 100 12.72 7.12 -3.93
N GLU A 101 13.03 5.91 -3.49
CA GLU A 101 13.74 4.89 -4.25
C GLU A 101 13.04 3.55 -4.10
N CYS A 102 13.17 2.70 -5.12
CA CYS A 102 12.70 1.33 -5.09
C CYS A 102 13.71 0.41 -5.78
N LYS A 103 13.81 -0.82 -5.26
CA LYS A 103 14.62 -1.93 -5.75
C LYS A 103 13.80 -3.21 -5.61
N ALA A 104 14.37 -4.36 -6.00
CA ALA A 104 13.65 -5.62 -5.90
C ALA A 104 13.18 -5.91 -4.46
N GLY A 105 11.87 -6.01 -4.26
CA GLY A 105 11.22 -6.25 -2.97
C GLY A 105 11.54 -5.20 -1.91
N TRP A 106 11.86 -3.97 -2.31
CA TRP A 106 12.28 -2.92 -1.38
C TRP A 106 11.93 -1.53 -1.86
N LEU A 107 11.53 -0.66 -0.93
CA LEU A 107 11.34 0.76 -1.19
C LEU A 107 11.67 1.59 0.04
N ASN A 108 11.91 2.88 -0.15
CA ASN A 108 11.91 3.85 0.94
C ASN A 108 11.01 5.06 0.65
N VAL A 109 10.63 5.74 1.72
CA VAL A 109 9.83 6.95 1.72
C VAL A 109 10.40 7.93 2.74
N ASN A 110 10.13 9.23 2.55
CA ASN A 110 10.46 10.24 3.55
C ASN A 110 9.21 10.63 4.34
N LEU A 111 9.33 10.68 5.66
CA LEU A 111 8.28 11.09 6.58
C LEU A 111 8.63 12.48 7.10
N ILE A 112 7.87 13.49 6.65
CA ILE A 112 8.03 14.87 7.13
C ILE A 112 7.49 15.02 8.56
N PRO A 113 7.94 16.05 9.33
CA PRO A 113 7.50 16.28 10.70
C PRO A 113 5.98 16.26 10.90
N HIS A 114 5.22 16.84 9.96
CA HIS A 114 3.76 16.85 10.02
C HIS A 114 3.19 15.42 10.01
N THR A 115 3.61 14.58 9.06
CA THR A 115 3.19 13.18 8.95
C THR A 115 3.56 12.38 10.19
N ILE A 116 4.76 12.57 10.72
CA ILE A 116 5.23 11.93 11.96
C ILE A 116 4.30 12.29 13.13
N SER A 117 3.94 13.56 13.27
CA SER A 117 3.10 14.04 14.38
C SER A 117 1.64 13.61 14.31
N LYS A 118 1.15 13.25 13.11
CA LYS A 118 -0.26 12.95 12.85
C LYS A 118 -0.56 11.47 12.65
N THR A 119 0.45 10.62 12.59
CA THR A 119 0.29 9.20 12.24
C THR A 119 1.00 8.28 13.21
N THR A 120 0.68 6.99 13.15
CA THR A 120 1.34 5.96 13.95
C THR A 120 2.70 5.52 13.41
N LEU A 121 3.13 6.05 12.25
CA LEU A 121 4.38 5.65 11.59
C LEU A 121 5.62 5.93 12.45
N VAL A 122 5.54 6.92 13.35
CA VAL A 122 6.62 7.23 14.31
C VAL A 122 6.89 6.10 15.31
N ASN A 123 5.91 5.23 15.55
CA ASN A 123 6.03 4.11 16.49
C ASN A 123 6.62 2.84 15.85
N LEU A 124 6.83 2.87 14.54
CA LEU A 124 7.43 1.74 13.83
C LEU A 124 8.89 1.58 14.24
N LYS A 125 9.39 0.36 14.10
CA LYS A 125 10.79 -0.01 14.32
C LYS A 125 11.21 -1.08 13.30
N PRO A 126 12.52 -1.32 13.11
CA PRO A 126 12.97 -2.47 12.31
C PRO A 126 12.24 -3.75 12.72
N GLY A 127 11.72 -4.49 11.73
CA GLY A 127 10.90 -5.69 11.92
C GLY A 127 9.41 -5.46 12.17
N SER A 128 8.93 -4.21 12.29
CA SER A 128 7.49 -3.93 12.34
C SER A 128 6.83 -4.34 11.01
N LEU A 129 5.64 -4.93 11.10
CA LEU A 129 4.80 -5.17 9.93
C LEU A 129 4.00 -3.92 9.56
N VAL A 130 3.79 -3.72 8.26
CA VAL A 130 2.96 -2.64 7.71
C VAL A 130 2.03 -3.17 6.62
N ASN A 131 0.87 -2.55 6.47
CA ASN A 131 -0.02 -2.74 5.34
C ASN A 131 0.47 -1.89 4.15
N LEU A 132 0.53 -2.49 2.97
CA LEU A 132 0.88 -1.82 1.72
C LEU A 132 -0.30 -1.87 0.75
N GLU A 133 -0.69 -0.70 0.25
CA GLU A 133 -1.62 -0.55 -0.86
C GLU A 133 -0.89 0.18 -1.99
N PHE A 134 -0.85 -0.46 -3.16
CA PHE A 134 -0.22 0.10 -4.35
C PHE A 134 -1.18 1.01 -5.10
N ASP A 135 -0.62 2.00 -5.81
CA ASP A 135 -1.39 2.95 -6.60
C ASP A 135 -2.31 2.23 -7.60
N MET A 136 -3.60 2.47 -7.45
CA MET A 136 -4.65 1.91 -8.30
C MET A 136 -4.41 2.23 -9.78
N ILE A 137 -3.91 3.41 -10.12
CA ILE A 137 -3.61 3.80 -11.51
C ILE A 137 -2.51 2.90 -12.06
N GLY A 138 -1.45 2.65 -11.29
CA GLY A 138 -0.38 1.74 -11.65
C GLY A 138 -0.88 0.31 -11.91
N LYS A 139 -1.79 -0.18 -11.06
CA LYS A 139 -2.43 -1.50 -11.22
C LYS A 139 -3.23 -1.60 -12.53
N TYR A 140 -4.05 -0.58 -12.85
CA TYR A 140 -4.82 -0.56 -14.10
C TYR A 140 -3.92 -0.50 -15.33
N ILE A 141 -2.91 0.37 -15.33
CA ILE A 141 -1.95 0.48 -16.45
C ILE A 141 -1.26 -0.86 -16.67
N PHE A 142 -0.74 -1.49 -15.61
CA PHE A 142 -0.09 -2.79 -15.73
C PHE A 142 -1.04 -3.84 -16.31
N ASN A 143 -2.29 -3.90 -15.84
CA ASN A 143 -3.28 -4.84 -16.35
C ASN A 143 -3.57 -4.63 -17.84
N ILE A 144 -3.77 -3.38 -18.27
CA ILE A 144 -4.00 -3.03 -19.69
C ILE A 144 -2.82 -3.48 -20.56
N VAL A 145 -1.59 -3.18 -20.13
CA VAL A 145 -0.37 -3.55 -20.87
C VAL A 145 -0.22 -5.08 -20.96
N GLN A 146 -0.59 -5.81 -19.92
CA GLN A 146 -0.56 -7.27 -19.93
C GLN A 146 -1.65 -7.88 -20.82
N SER A 147 -2.87 -7.34 -20.80
CA SER A 147 -3.95 -7.78 -21.69
C SER A 147 -3.67 -7.45 -23.16
N GLY A 148 -2.94 -6.36 -23.44
CA GLY A 148 -2.51 -5.98 -24.79
C GLY A 148 -1.36 -6.81 -25.37
N LYS A 149 -0.70 -7.66 -24.55
CA LYS A 149 0.18 -8.72 -25.05
C LYS A 149 -0.67 -9.86 -25.61
N ALA A 150 -1.29 -9.63 -26.77
CA ALA A 150 -1.80 -10.71 -27.60
C ALA A 150 -0.69 -11.77 -27.75
N GLU A 151 -1.06 -13.04 -27.64
CA GLU A 151 -0.11 -14.14 -27.77
C GLU A 151 0.70 -13.96 -29.05
N LYS A 152 2.04 -13.99 -28.94
CA LYS A 152 2.91 -13.94 -30.12
C LYS A 152 2.42 -14.99 -31.12
N LEU A 153 2.16 -14.60 -32.36
CA LEU A 153 1.93 -15.53 -33.46
C LEU A 153 3.14 -16.47 -33.54
N THR A 154 2.99 -17.68 -33.04
CA THR A 154 4.01 -18.72 -33.16
C THR A 154 3.75 -19.51 -34.44
N LYS A 155 4.83 -20.04 -35.03
CA LYS A 155 4.74 -20.94 -36.19
C LYS A 155 3.83 -22.13 -35.92
N GLU A 156 3.83 -22.66 -34.70
CA GLU A 156 2.95 -23.75 -34.27
C GLU A 156 1.46 -23.36 -34.27
N LYS A 157 1.14 -22.10 -33.95
CA LYS A 157 -0.25 -21.61 -34.03
C LYS A 157 -0.69 -21.39 -35.45
N LEU A 158 0.18 -20.84 -36.30
CA LEU A 158 -0.09 -20.72 -37.73
C LEU A 158 -0.40 -22.10 -38.33
N LEU A 159 0.46 -23.09 -38.06
CA LEU A 159 0.27 -24.47 -38.52
C LEU A 159 -1.02 -25.11 -37.98
N LYS A 160 -1.36 -24.88 -36.70
CA LYS A 160 -2.63 -25.38 -36.11
C LYS A 160 -3.88 -24.68 -36.67
N SER A 161 -3.76 -23.44 -37.13
CA SER A 161 -4.84 -22.64 -37.71
C SER A 161 -4.94 -22.77 -39.24
N GLY A 162 -4.14 -23.65 -39.86
CA GLY A 162 -4.21 -23.96 -41.29
C GLY A 162 -3.37 -23.07 -42.20
N TRP A 163 -2.38 -22.36 -41.66
CA TRP A 163 -1.36 -21.61 -42.39
C TRP A 163 -0.03 -22.37 -42.45
#